data_AF-A0A659UHD8-F1
#
_entry.id   AF-A0A659UHD8-F1
#
_cell.length_a   1.000
_cell.length_b   1.000
_cell.length_c   1.000
_cell.angle_alpha   90.00
_cell.angle_beta   90.00
_cell.angle_gamma   90.00
#
_symmetry.space_group_name_H-M   'P 1'
#
loop_
_entity.id
_entity.type
_entity.pdbx_description
1 polymer ?
#
loop_
_entity_poly.entity_id
_entity_poly.type
_entity_poly.pdbx_seq_one_letter_code
_entity_poly.pdbx_strand_id
1 'polypeptide(L)'
;TGQFLQRFAVGREDKCQLGGPVKIADMAGKAAKLGFEWLVQLVALLSVGIGILNLLPIPPLDGGHLLFYGVEAVIRRPVSERMMEMAYRAGL
;
A
#
# COMPACT_ATOMS: atom_id res chain seq x y z
N THR A 1 -5.29 -10.08 -32.71
CA THR A 1 -4.10 -10.10 -31.83
C THR A 1 -3.43 -8.72 -31.66
N GLY A 2 -3.41 -7.84 -32.66
CA GLY A 2 -2.79 -6.50 -32.55
C GLY A 2 -3.47 -5.48 -31.62
N GLN A 3 -4.76 -5.64 -31.30
CA GLN A 3 -5.49 -4.74 -30.40
C GLN A 3 -5.11 -4.89 -28.92
N PHE A 4 -4.55 -6.04 -28.53
CA PHE A 4 -4.12 -6.30 -27.14
C PHE A 4 -2.86 -5.52 -26.79
N LEU A 5 -1.89 -5.49 -27.71
CA LEU A 5 -0.62 -4.75 -27.56
C LEU A 5 -0.82 -3.23 -27.51
N GLN A 6 -1.81 -2.71 -28.26
CA GLN A 6 -2.14 -1.28 -28.24
C GLN A 6 -2.77 -0.84 -26.90
N ARG A 7 -3.51 -1.72 -26.22
CA ARG A 7 -4.08 -1.43 -24.88
C ARG A 7 -3.01 -1.44 -23.77
N PHE A 8 -1.98 -2.27 -23.93
CA PHE A 8 -0.81 -2.33 -23.04
C PHE A 8 0.03 -1.04 -23.13
N ALA A 9 0.30 -0.54 -24.35
CA ALA A 9 1.09 0.67 -24.57
C ALA A 9 0.40 1.97 -24.13
N VAL A 10 -0.93 1.99 -24.07
CA VAL A 10 -1.75 3.12 -23.56
C VAL A 10 -1.80 3.13 -22.02
N GLY A 11 -1.12 2.20 -21.34
CA GLY A 11 -1.02 2.18 -19.87
C GLY A 11 -2.34 1.84 -19.18
N ARG A 12 -3.24 1.14 -19.88
CA ARG A 12 -4.61 0.83 -19.42
C ARG A 12 -4.81 -0.58 -18.87
N GLU A 13 -3.76 -1.34 -18.63
CA GLU A 13 -3.73 -2.57 -17.83
C GLU A 13 -2.34 -2.56 -17.15
N ASP A 14 -2.10 -2.57 -15.84
CA ASP A 14 -2.82 -3.04 -14.65
C ASP A 14 -2.61 -2.09 -13.45
N LYS A 15 -3.07 -0.84 -13.53
CA LYS A 15 -3.31 -0.05 -12.29
C LYS A 15 -4.59 -0.49 -11.57
N CYS A 16 -5.38 -1.37 -12.20
CA CYS A 16 -6.67 -1.87 -11.73
C CYS A 16 -6.59 -3.12 -10.83
N GLN A 17 -5.39 -3.63 -10.56
CA GLN A 17 -5.21 -4.74 -9.63
C GLN A 17 -5.04 -4.26 -8.19
N LEU A 18 -4.61 -3.01 -8.00
CA LEU A 18 -4.82 -2.26 -6.77
C LEU A 18 -6.31 -1.91 -6.73
N GLY A 19 -7.04 -2.57 -5.83
CA GLY A 19 -8.47 -2.36 -5.65
C GLY A 19 -8.78 -0.90 -5.37
N GLY A 20 -9.09 -0.13 -6.42
CA GLY A 20 -9.52 1.25 -6.25
C GLY A 20 -10.80 1.32 -5.40
N PRO A 21 -11.11 2.49 -4.81
CA PRO A 21 -12.26 2.66 -3.91
C PRO A 21 -13.57 2.13 -4.49
N VAL A 22 -13.75 2.26 -5.81
CA VAL A 22 -14.92 1.76 -6.56
C VAL A 22 -15.03 0.23 -6.51
N LYS A 23 -13.91 -0.50 -6.66
CA LYS A 23 -13.89 -1.97 -6.62
C LYS A 23 -14.12 -2.49 -5.21
N ILE A 24 -13.59 -1.79 -4.21
CA ILE A 24 -13.85 -2.09 -2.79
C ILE A 24 -15.35 -1.91 -2.48
N ALA A 25 -15.97 -0.84 -2.98
CA ALA A 25 -17.40 -0.59 -2.80
C ALA A 25 -18.26 -1.69 -3.45
N ASP A 26 -17.94 -2.14 -4.66
CA ASP A 26 -18.63 -3.25 -5.32
C ASP A 26 -18.47 -4.57 -4.55
N MET A 27 -17.25 -4.87 -4.07
CA MET A 27 -17.00 -6.04 -3.24
C MET A 27 -17.75 -5.99 -1.90
N ALA A 28 -17.83 -4.81 -1.26
CA ALA A 28 -18.60 -4.61 -0.03
C ALA A 28 -20.10 -4.83 -0.26
N GLY A 29 -20.65 -4.33 -1.39
CA GLY A 29 -22.03 -4.56 -1.76
C GLY A 29 -22.36 -6.04 -2.02
N LYS A 30 -21.42 -6.79 -2.59
CA LYS A 30 -21.54 -8.24 -2.76
C LYS A 30 -21.44 -8.98 -1.42
N ALA A 31 -20.46 -8.63 -0.58
CA ALA A 31 -20.28 -9.22 0.74
C ALA A 31 -21.51 -8.99 1.64
N ALA A 32 -22.11 -7.80 1.60
CA ALA A 32 -23.33 -7.48 2.34
C ALA A 32 -24.52 -8.39 1.96
N LYS A 33 -24.62 -8.79 0.69
CA LYS A 33 -25.64 -9.73 0.21
C LYS A 33 -25.36 -11.17 0.62
N LEU A 34 -24.08 -11.54 0.78
CA LEU A 34 -23.66 -12.87 1.21
C LEU A 34 -23.79 -13.06 2.74
N GLY A 35 -23.80 -11.97 3.51
CA GLY A 35 -24.07 -11.95 4.94
C GLY A 35 -22.97 -11.28 5.78
N PHE A 36 -23.20 -11.20 7.09
CA PHE A 36 -22.31 -10.48 8.01
C PHE A 36 -20.90 -11.08 8.09
N GLU A 37 -20.77 -12.41 8.05
CA GLU A 37 -19.48 -13.10 8.09
C GLU A 37 -18.56 -12.67 6.93
N TRP A 38 -19.12 -12.54 5.72
CA TRP A 38 -18.39 -12.10 4.53
C TRP A 38 -17.93 -10.65 4.61
N LEU A 39 -18.72 -9.78 5.27
CA LEU A 39 -18.32 -8.41 5.53
C LEU A 39 -17.11 -8.36 6.49
N VAL A 40 -17.13 -9.16 7.56
CA VAL A 40 -16.01 -9.23 8.50
C VAL A 40 -14.75 -9.72 7.81
N GLN A 41 -14.84 -10.75 6.96
CA GLN A 41 -13.70 -11.24 6.19
C GLN A 41 -13.17 -10.18 5.21
N LEU A 42 -14.05 -9.47 4.51
CA LEU A 42 -13.64 -8.39 3.60
C LEU A 42 -12.89 -7.28 4.36
N VAL A 43 -13.44 -6.83 5.49
CA VAL A 43 -12.79 -5.82 6.33
C VAL A 43 -11.45 -6.32 6.84
N ALA A 44 -11.37 -7.55 7.35
CA ALA A 44 -10.13 -8.13 7.84
C ALA A 44 -9.05 -8.19 6.74
N LEU A 45 -9.40 -8.63 5.53
CA LEU A 45 -8.48 -8.68 4.40
C LEU A 45 -7.96 -7.28 4.03
N LEU A 46 -8.85 -6.30 3.96
CA LEU A 46 -8.48 -4.91 3.66
C LEU A 46 -7.60 -4.32 4.77
N SER A 47 -7.95 -4.54 6.05
CA SER A 47 -7.19 -4.07 7.20
C SER A 47 -5.77 -4.65 7.23
N VAL A 48 -5.61 -5.94 6.95
CA VAL A 48 -4.28 -6.57 6.86
C VAL A 48 -3.48 -5.97 5.69
N GLY A 49 -4.12 -5.80 4.53
CA GLY A 49 -3.47 -5.18 3.36
C GLY A 49 -2.97 -3.76 3.64
N ILE A 50 -3.81 -2.91 4.22
CA ILE A 50 -3.44 -1.53 4.59
C ILE A 50 -2.38 -1.53 5.69
N GLY A 51 -2.49 -2.42 6.68
CA GLY A 51 -1.49 -2.57 7.74
C GLY A 51 -0.11 -2.92 7.21
N ILE A 52 -0.02 -3.87 6.27
CA ILE A 52 1.24 -4.21 5.59
C ILE A 52 1.78 -3.02 4.80
N LEU A 53 0.92 -2.33 4.05
CA LEU A 53 1.33 -1.13 3.29
C LEU A 53 1.90 -0.04 4.23
N ASN A 54 1.26 0.22 5.38
CA ASN A 54 1.73 1.20 6.36
C ASN A 54 3.06 0.79 7.03
N LEU A 55 3.39 -0.49 7.06
CA LEU A 55 4.66 -1.01 7.58
C LEU A 55 5.79 -1.00 6.55
N LEU A 56 5.51 -0.68 5.28
CA LEU A 56 6.56 -0.55 4.27
C LEU A 56 7.48 0.64 4.61
N PRO A 57 8.78 0.54 4.28
CA PRO A 57 9.77 1.58 4.59
C PRO A 57 9.69 2.75 3.59
N ILE A 58 8.53 3.39 3.57
CA ILE A 58 8.20 4.51 2.70
C ILE A 58 8.19 5.78 3.58
N PRO A 59 9.00 6.81 3.29
CA PRO A 59 9.21 8.00 4.14
C PRO A 59 7.95 8.73 4.66
N PRO A 60 6.80 8.75 3.95
CA PRO A 60 5.55 9.30 4.49
C PRO A 60 4.69 8.33 5.35
N LEU A 61 5.05 7.05 5.47
CA LEU A 61 4.30 6.03 6.23
C LEU A 61 5.00 5.68 7.55
N ASP A 62 4.22 5.21 8.53
CA ASP A 62 4.71 4.83 9.87
C ASP A 62 5.88 3.81 9.83
N GLY A 63 5.89 2.92 8.84
CA GLY A 63 6.96 1.96 8.58
C GLY A 63 8.32 2.58 8.24
N GLY A 64 8.33 3.79 7.67
CA GLY A 64 9.57 4.55 7.44
C GLY A 64 10.25 4.92 8.76
N HIS A 65 9.48 5.37 9.75
CA HIS A 65 9.99 5.66 11.08
C HIS A 65 10.49 4.41 11.81
N LEU A 66 9.76 3.29 11.69
CA LEU A 66 10.19 2.00 12.24
C LEU A 66 11.52 1.54 11.64
N LEU A 67 11.73 1.73 10.33
CA LEU A 67 13.01 1.44 9.69
C LEU A 67 14.14 2.29 10.28
N PHE A 68 13.93 3.60 10.47
CA PHE A 68 14.93 4.47 11.07
C PHE A 68 15.27 4.04 12.50
N TYR A 69 14.28 3.71 13.33
CA TYR A 69 14.53 3.17 14.68
C TYR A 69 15.28 1.84 14.66
N GLY A 70 14.98 0.96 13.69
CA GLY A 70 15.74 -0.28 13.49
C GLY A 70 17.21 -0.01 13.16
N VAL A 71 17.46 0.95 12.28
CA VAL A 71 18.83 1.39 11.92
C VAL A 71 19.53 2.02 13.12
N GLU A 72 18.86 2.88 13.88
CA GLU A 72 19.39 3.47 15.12
C GLU A 72 19.72 2.42 16.18
N ALA A 73 18.88 1.39 16.33
CA ALA A 73 19.13 0.30 17.27
C ALA A 73 20.39 -0.50 16.92
N VAL A 74 20.65 -0.70 15.62
CA VAL A 74 21.86 -1.38 15.12
C VAL A 74 23.10 -0.49 15.24
N ILE A 75 22.99 0.79 14.82
CA ILE A 75 24.11 1.74 14.79
C ILE A 75 24.39 2.35 16.18
N ARG A 76 23.44 2.23 17.12
CA ARG A 76 23.44 2.84 18.48
C ARG A 76 23.71 4.35 18.48
N ARG A 77 23.40 5.03 17.38
CA ARG A 77 23.51 6.48 17.24
C ARG A 77 22.29 7.00 16.50
N PRO A 78 21.80 8.22 16.84
CA PRO A 78 20.64 8.79 16.17
C PRO A 78 20.92 9.04 14.68
N VAL A 79 19.94 8.75 13.84
CA VAL A 79 20.00 9.04 12.40
C VAL A 79 19.85 10.56 12.23
N SER A 80 20.82 11.16 11.53
CA SER A 80 20.83 12.62 11.32
C SER A 80 19.62 13.10 10.50
N GLU A 81 19.08 14.27 10.83
CA GLU A 81 17.93 14.87 10.11
C GLU A 81 18.19 15.01 8.59
N ARG A 82 19.44 15.26 8.18
CA ARG A 82 19.84 15.33 6.77
C ARG A 82 19.61 14.01 6.02
N MET A 83 19.80 12.87 6.69
CA MET A 83 19.54 11.55 6.10
C MET A 83 18.04 11.30 5.95
N MET A 84 17.25 11.71 6.95
CA MET A 84 15.79 11.63 6.90
C MET A 84 15.22 12.54 5.79
N GLU A 85 15.77 13.74 5.64
CA GLU A 85 15.40 14.69 4.58
C GLU A 85 15.77 14.17 3.18
N MET A 86 16.93 13.54 3.02
CA MET A 86 17.31 12.87 1.77
C MET A 86 16.39 11.69 1.44
N ALA A 87 16.03 10.88 2.43
CA ALA A 87 15.07 9.79 2.25
C ALA A 87 13.69 10.32 1.82
N TYR A 88 13.21 11.39 2.45
CA TYR A 88 11.98 12.08 2.06
C TYR A 88 12.02 12.59 0.62
N ARG A 89 13.15 13.18 0.19
CA ARG A 89 13.35 13.68 -1.18
C ARG A 89 13.49 12.56 -2.22
N ALA A 90 14.02 11.40 -1.84
CA ALA A 90 14.11 10.24 -2.72
C ALA A 90 12.77 9.51 -2.91
N GLY A 91 11.82 9.74 -1.98
CA GLY A 91 10.46 9.18 -2.02
C GLY A 91 9.42 10.04 -2.78
N LEU A 92 9.79 11.26 -3.20
CA LEU A 92 9.00 12.15 -4.06
C LEU A 92 9.41 11.99 -5.53
#